data_AF-A0A1F6GXC1-F1
#
_entry.id   AF-A0A1F6GXC1-F1
#
_cell.length_a   1.000
_cell.length_b   1.000
_cell.length_c   1.000
_cell.angle_alpha   90.00
_cell.angle_beta   90.00
_cell.angle_gamma   90.00
#
_symmetry.space_group_name_H-M   'P 1'
#
loop_
_entity.id
_entity.type
_entity.pdbx_description
1 polymer ?
#
loop_
_entity_poly.entity_id
_entity_poly.type
_entity_poly.pdbx_seq_one_letter_code
_entity_poly.pdbx_strand_id
1 'polypeptide(L)'
;MSTKYIFVSGGVISGIGKGTTASSIALLLKSSGYKVSPIKFENYLNVDAGTINPIEHGDPFLCEDGTEGDMDLGSYEKYLDENMSADNFVTMGRIYKTVIDKERRFEYNGEDVEAIPNITDEILRRLSVLEQKDKPDIIIIELGGTAGEYQNVLFYEASRMLTLKKPKDVIHIHVSYVPTPGHLGEPKTKPTQLSVRTLNTMGIQPDFLVTRGEKYLDQRRKDRLALFCNMHKEDVISSPDLDSVYEIPFVLHLQNLDIRIQKRLGLIVRQPKLKLWKEFVKSTKKFSKNIKIAIVGKYFAAGDYQLKDSYAALFDAIDHASYKLGVKPETEWIDAERIEKHGTKAVFNEIGTINGIIVPIGWGERGAEGMISTAGYARDNKIPYLGLCYGMQLASISFARDILGIKDANSQENSKTKNPIICFIPTQQDIIRKKEYGGTMRLGGWNAIVKKGTVAYEIYDKYNGFINKSKGLTSERHRHRYEFNNKYAKDFERNGMVISARSVKENLVEIIELPKKTHPFYLGTQGHPEYKSRPLKPHPIFLEFIAACSS
;
A
#
# COMPACT_ATOMS: atom_id res chain seq x y z
N MET A 1 -3.14 30.92 -7.37
CA MET A 1 -3.50 30.29 -8.67
C MET A 1 -4.73 29.43 -8.44
N SER A 2 -5.66 29.30 -9.40
CA SER A 2 -6.75 28.33 -9.25
C SER A 2 -6.19 26.91 -9.32
N THR A 3 -6.69 26.01 -8.46
CA THR A 3 -6.33 24.59 -8.48
C THR A 3 -6.74 23.96 -9.81
N LYS A 4 -5.84 23.16 -10.37
CA LYS A 4 -6.05 22.40 -11.61
C LYS A 4 -6.45 20.96 -11.31
N TYR A 5 -7.16 20.30 -12.22
CA TYR A 5 -7.65 18.94 -12.05
C TYR A 5 -7.20 18.07 -13.23
N ILE A 6 -6.64 16.91 -12.92
CA ILE A 6 -6.22 15.91 -13.91
C ILE A 6 -6.98 14.63 -13.62
N PHE A 7 -7.98 14.30 -14.43
CA PHE A 7 -8.68 13.03 -14.33
C PHE A 7 -7.89 11.94 -15.06
N VAL A 8 -7.62 10.82 -14.40
CA VAL A 8 -6.94 9.65 -14.97
C VAL A 8 -7.94 8.51 -15.00
N SER A 9 -8.37 8.12 -16.20
CA SER A 9 -9.29 7.02 -16.45
C SER A 9 -8.58 5.83 -17.09
N GLY A 10 -9.15 4.64 -16.98
CA GLY A 10 -8.61 3.42 -17.61
C GLY A 10 -9.61 2.75 -18.53
N GLY A 11 -9.11 1.92 -19.44
CA GLY A 11 -9.92 1.23 -20.43
C GLY A 11 -9.36 -0.12 -20.82
N VAL A 12 -10.17 -0.91 -21.53
CA VAL A 12 -9.86 -2.26 -22.05
C VAL A 12 -9.77 -3.35 -20.97
N ILE A 13 -8.92 -3.18 -19.95
CA ILE A 13 -8.79 -4.14 -18.84
C ILE A 13 -8.65 -3.42 -17.49
N SER A 14 -9.07 -4.10 -16.41
CA SER A 14 -8.70 -3.73 -15.05
C SER A 14 -7.20 -3.97 -14.79
N GLY A 15 -6.63 -3.32 -13.76
CA GLY A 15 -5.22 -3.50 -13.42
C GLY A 15 -4.20 -2.97 -14.45
N ILE A 16 -4.63 -2.16 -15.44
CA ILE A 16 -3.78 -1.68 -16.54
C ILE A 16 -2.59 -0.78 -16.12
N GLY A 17 -2.51 -0.38 -14.85
CA GLY A 17 -1.49 0.56 -14.35
C GLY A 17 -1.95 2.02 -14.34
N LYS A 18 -3.21 2.28 -14.00
CA LYS A 18 -3.74 3.64 -13.77
C LYS A 18 -3.00 4.32 -12.61
N GLY A 19 -2.94 3.67 -11.44
CA GLY A 19 -2.28 4.23 -10.25
C GLY A 19 -0.80 4.49 -10.43
N THR A 20 -0.06 3.61 -11.10
CA THR A 20 1.36 3.85 -11.42
C THR A 20 1.54 5.01 -12.40
N THR A 21 0.65 5.16 -13.38
CA THR A 21 0.64 6.31 -14.31
C THR A 21 0.32 7.61 -13.57
N ALA A 22 -0.73 7.63 -12.75
CA ALA A 22 -1.13 8.78 -11.94
C ALA A 22 -0.01 9.20 -10.97
N SER A 23 0.58 8.23 -10.25
CA SER A 23 1.72 8.44 -9.34
C SER A 23 2.94 9.01 -10.07
N SER A 24 3.23 8.51 -11.29
CA SER A 24 4.35 8.99 -12.09
C SER A 24 4.16 10.43 -12.56
N ILE A 25 2.95 10.79 -12.99
CA ILE A 25 2.59 12.17 -13.33
C ILE A 25 2.68 13.07 -12.10
N ALA A 26 2.19 12.59 -10.94
CA ALA A 26 2.25 13.31 -9.68
C ALA A 26 3.71 13.63 -9.29
N LEU A 27 4.60 12.63 -9.37
CA LEU A 27 6.03 12.80 -9.11
C LEU A 27 6.67 13.82 -10.06
N LEU A 28 6.38 13.78 -11.36
CA LEU A 28 6.95 14.72 -12.34
C LEU A 28 6.51 16.15 -12.07
N LEU A 29 5.22 16.36 -11.79
CA LEU A 29 4.67 17.68 -11.48
C LEU A 29 5.18 18.21 -10.13
N LYS A 30 5.25 17.36 -9.10
CA LYS A 30 5.87 17.71 -7.81
C LYS A 30 7.35 18.05 -7.98
N SER A 31 8.08 17.27 -8.75
CA SER A 31 9.50 17.51 -9.06
C SER A 31 9.73 18.78 -9.88
N SER A 32 8.69 19.29 -10.54
CA SER A 32 8.67 20.59 -11.24
C SER A 32 8.33 21.77 -10.30
N GLY A 33 8.08 21.49 -9.01
CA GLY A 33 7.84 22.50 -7.98
C GLY A 33 6.37 22.88 -7.77
N TYR A 34 5.44 22.00 -8.15
CA TYR A 34 4.01 22.16 -7.86
C TYR A 34 3.61 21.40 -6.59
N LYS A 35 2.62 21.92 -5.85
CA LYS A 35 1.93 21.17 -4.81
C LYS A 35 0.86 20.28 -5.46
N VAL A 36 1.06 18.97 -5.39
CA VAL A 36 0.19 17.98 -6.04
C VAL A 36 -0.50 17.14 -4.97
N SER A 37 -1.82 16.96 -5.07
CA SER A 37 -2.58 16.07 -4.18
C SER A 37 -3.34 15.02 -5.01
N PRO A 38 -2.94 13.75 -4.96
CA PRO A 38 -3.68 12.68 -5.64
C PRO A 38 -4.89 12.24 -4.82
N ILE A 39 -5.92 11.76 -5.50
CA ILE A 39 -7.13 11.20 -4.91
C ILE A 39 -7.62 10.02 -5.74
N LYS A 40 -7.90 8.90 -5.07
CA LYS A 40 -8.41 7.67 -5.68
C LYS A 40 -9.91 7.56 -5.47
N PHE A 41 -10.64 7.34 -6.56
CA PHE A 41 -12.08 7.10 -6.57
C PHE A 41 -12.32 5.62 -6.90
N GLU A 42 -12.81 4.85 -5.94
CA GLU A 42 -13.17 3.45 -6.09
C GLU A 42 -14.67 3.24 -6.31
N ASN A 43 -15.02 2.25 -7.12
CA ASN A 43 -16.39 2.02 -7.57
C ASN A 43 -17.19 1.07 -6.68
N TYR A 44 -16.56 0.36 -5.74
CA TYR A 44 -17.24 -0.55 -4.83
C TYR A 44 -18.05 0.15 -3.72
N LEU A 45 -19.02 -0.58 -3.17
CA LEU A 45 -19.96 -0.10 -2.16
C LEU A 45 -19.44 -0.23 -0.71
N ASN A 46 -18.29 -0.84 -0.50
CA ASN A 46 -17.62 -0.80 0.80
C ASN A 46 -17.27 0.66 1.16
N VAL A 47 -17.43 1.03 2.43
CA VAL A 47 -17.12 2.39 2.91
C VAL A 47 -15.61 2.64 2.91
N ASP A 48 -14.84 1.58 3.14
CA ASP A 48 -13.39 1.51 3.13
C ASP A 48 -12.95 0.12 2.60
N ALA A 49 -11.64 -0.11 2.48
CA ALA A 49 -11.13 -1.40 2.02
C ALA A 49 -10.98 -2.45 3.14
N GLY A 50 -11.25 -2.07 4.41
CA GLY A 50 -10.93 -2.89 5.58
C GLY A 50 -11.73 -4.18 5.70
N THR A 51 -12.96 -4.20 5.17
CA THR A 51 -13.83 -5.39 5.17
C THR A 51 -13.71 -6.24 3.90
N ILE A 52 -12.83 -5.88 2.97
CA ILE A 52 -12.64 -6.61 1.72
C ILE A 52 -11.70 -7.79 2.00
N ASN A 53 -11.99 -8.94 1.39
CA ASN A 53 -11.14 -10.12 1.48
C ASN A 53 -9.78 -9.85 0.78
N PRO A 54 -8.64 -9.90 1.49
CA PRO A 54 -7.33 -9.62 0.90
C PRO A 54 -6.91 -10.60 -0.21
N ILE A 55 -7.54 -11.78 -0.26
CA ILE A 55 -7.35 -12.78 -1.31
C ILE A 55 -8.00 -12.33 -2.63
N GLU A 56 -9.10 -11.59 -2.58
CA GLU A 56 -9.88 -11.21 -3.77
C GLU A 56 -9.40 -9.89 -4.38
N HIS A 57 -8.99 -8.93 -3.56
CA HIS A 57 -8.71 -7.55 -3.99
C HIS A 57 -7.33 -7.02 -3.57
N GLY A 58 -6.46 -7.89 -3.03
CA GLY A 58 -5.20 -7.47 -2.42
C GLY A 58 -5.40 -6.90 -1.01
N ASP A 59 -4.30 -6.73 -0.28
CA ASP A 59 -4.36 -6.20 1.09
C ASP A 59 -4.65 -4.69 1.08
N PRO A 60 -5.57 -4.19 1.94
CA PRO A 60 -5.78 -2.76 2.08
C PRO A 60 -4.49 -2.04 2.46
N PHE A 61 -4.25 -0.90 1.83
CA PHE A 61 -3.17 0.01 2.24
C PHE A 61 -3.62 0.82 3.45
N LEU A 62 -2.81 0.79 4.51
CA LEU A 62 -3.10 1.49 5.75
C LEU A 62 -2.42 2.87 5.77
N CYS A 63 -3.22 3.93 5.93
CA CYS A 63 -2.74 5.31 6.03
C CYS A 63 -2.40 5.71 7.48
N GLU A 64 -1.69 6.83 7.66
CA GLU A 64 -1.29 7.32 8.99
C GLU A 64 -2.49 7.72 9.86
N ASP A 65 -3.60 8.16 9.27
CA ASP A 65 -4.83 8.54 9.99
C ASP A 65 -5.77 7.36 10.29
N GLY A 66 -5.38 6.14 9.91
CA GLY A 66 -6.16 4.92 10.11
C GLY A 66 -7.10 4.57 8.96
N THR A 67 -7.06 5.32 7.86
CA THR A 67 -7.81 4.95 6.65
C THR A 67 -7.27 3.64 6.07
N GLU A 68 -8.16 2.67 5.90
CA GLU A 68 -7.92 1.44 5.13
C GLU A 68 -8.39 1.69 3.69
N GLY A 69 -7.44 1.88 2.77
CA GLY A 69 -7.73 2.25 1.39
C GLY A 69 -7.20 1.26 0.36
N ASP A 70 -7.44 1.58 -0.89
CA ASP A 70 -6.90 0.85 -2.03
C ASP A 70 -5.37 0.93 -2.11
N MET A 71 -4.73 -0.08 -2.70
CA MET A 71 -3.27 -0.18 -2.82
C MET A 71 -2.65 1.00 -3.57
N ASP A 72 -3.41 1.68 -4.44
CA ASP A 72 -2.93 2.87 -5.16
C ASP A 72 -2.58 4.05 -4.23
N LEU A 73 -3.18 4.14 -3.04
CA LEU A 73 -2.73 5.11 -2.02
C LEU A 73 -1.27 4.87 -1.63
N GLY A 74 -0.87 3.61 -1.54
CA GLY A 74 0.52 3.23 -1.28
C GLY A 74 1.45 3.66 -2.42
N SER A 75 0.99 3.54 -3.67
CA SER A 75 1.75 4.06 -4.83
C SER A 75 1.94 5.58 -4.72
N TYR A 76 0.89 6.32 -4.34
CA TYR A 76 1.00 7.77 -4.14
C TYR A 76 2.00 8.12 -3.04
N GLU A 77 1.95 7.47 -1.88
CA GLU A 77 2.89 7.73 -0.79
C GLU A 77 4.34 7.44 -1.18
N LYS A 78 4.58 6.35 -1.92
CA LYS A 78 5.92 5.94 -2.36
C LYS A 78 6.52 6.91 -3.37
N TYR A 79 5.73 7.38 -4.34
CA TYR A 79 6.19 8.30 -5.38
C TYR A 79 6.33 9.73 -4.85
N LEU A 80 5.42 10.17 -3.98
CA LEU A 80 5.43 11.54 -3.48
C LEU A 80 6.24 11.73 -2.21
N ASP A 81 6.60 10.67 -1.48
CA ASP A 81 7.19 10.80 -0.14
C ASP A 81 6.33 11.65 0.81
N GLU A 82 5.00 11.45 0.75
CA GLU A 82 3.99 12.13 1.57
C GLU A 82 2.98 11.12 2.09
N ASN A 83 2.38 11.38 3.25
CA ASN A 83 1.32 10.51 3.78
C ASN A 83 -0.01 10.83 3.11
N MET A 84 -0.75 9.80 2.72
CA MET A 84 -2.14 9.92 2.30
C MET A 84 -3.08 9.83 3.51
N SER A 85 -4.35 10.20 3.31
CA SER A 85 -5.37 10.27 4.34
C SER A 85 -6.76 9.90 3.80
N ALA A 86 -7.77 9.93 4.67
CA ALA A 86 -9.18 9.72 4.34
C ALA A 86 -9.69 10.69 3.26
N ASP A 87 -9.03 11.83 3.04
CA ASP A 87 -9.41 12.80 2.02
C ASP A 87 -8.86 12.45 0.63
N ASN A 88 -7.87 11.57 0.56
CA ASN A 88 -7.28 11.06 -0.69
C ASN A 88 -7.98 9.81 -1.21
N PHE A 89 -9.01 9.31 -0.50
CA PHE A 89 -9.68 8.06 -0.82
C PHE A 89 -11.21 8.18 -0.74
N VAL A 90 -11.87 7.85 -1.85
CA VAL A 90 -13.31 7.96 -2.02
C VAL A 90 -13.85 6.66 -2.58
N THR A 91 -14.91 6.13 -1.98
CA THR A 91 -15.64 4.97 -2.50
C THR A 91 -17.07 5.36 -2.83
N MET A 92 -17.72 4.62 -3.74
CA MET A 92 -19.15 4.78 -3.97
C MET A 92 -19.95 4.54 -2.69
N GLY A 93 -19.60 3.51 -1.92
CA GLY A 93 -20.23 3.23 -0.62
C GLY A 93 -20.29 4.45 0.30
N ARG A 94 -19.15 5.15 0.45
CA ARG A 94 -19.05 6.35 1.29
C ARG A 94 -19.86 7.51 0.75
N ILE A 95 -19.92 7.68 -0.57
CA ILE A 95 -20.72 8.73 -1.22
C ILE A 95 -22.22 8.47 -0.99
N TYR A 96 -22.71 7.28 -1.36
CA TYR A 96 -24.12 6.91 -1.18
C TYR A 96 -24.54 7.02 0.28
N LYS A 97 -23.73 6.48 1.21
CA LYS A 97 -23.99 6.62 2.64
C LYS A 97 -24.11 8.08 3.05
N THR A 98 -23.21 8.95 2.60
CA THR A 98 -23.24 10.37 2.95
C THR A 98 -24.50 11.05 2.42
N VAL A 99 -24.90 10.78 1.18
CA VAL A 99 -26.08 11.38 0.57
C VAL A 99 -27.36 10.92 1.27
N ILE A 100 -27.50 9.61 1.52
CA ILE A 100 -28.64 9.03 2.25
C ILE A 100 -28.71 9.58 3.67
N ASP A 101 -27.57 9.66 4.38
CA ASP A 101 -27.53 10.19 5.73
C ASP A 101 -27.96 11.67 5.79
N LYS A 102 -27.58 12.48 4.79
CA LYS A 102 -28.03 13.89 4.67
C LYS A 102 -29.53 13.98 4.41
N GLU A 103 -30.05 13.11 3.56
CA GLU A 103 -31.49 13.01 3.29
C GLU A 103 -32.27 12.68 4.57
N ARG A 104 -31.83 11.67 5.34
CA ARG A 104 -32.47 11.31 6.62
C ARG A 104 -32.38 12.40 7.68
N ARG A 105 -31.39 13.31 7.58
CA ARG A 105 -31.26 14.50 8.43
C ARG A 105 -32.02 15.72 7.90
N PHE A 106 -32.83 15.55 6.85
CA PHE A 106 -33.62 16.62 6.23
C PHE A 106 -32.77 17.76 5.64
N GLU A 107 -31.50 17.51 5.27
CA GLU A 107 -30.59 18.53 4.74
C GLU A 107 -30.92 18.96 3.29
N TYR A 108 -31.78 18.21 2.60
CA TYR A 108 -32.31 18.57 1.27
C TYR A 108 -33.72 19.22 1.34
N ASN A 109 -34.17 19.65 2.52
CA ASN A 109 -35.44 20.38 2.72
C ASN A 109 -36.70 19.69 2.16
N GLY A 110 -36.70 18.36 2.09
CA GLY A 110 -37.83 17.57 1.57
C GLY A 110 -37.91 17.50 0.04
N GLU A 111 -36.91 18.01 -0.69
CA GLU A 111 -36.77 17.79 -2.13
C GLU A 111 -36.41 16.33 -2.45
N ASP A 112 -36.70 15.90 -3.68
CA ASP A 112 -36.30 14.58 -4.17
C ASP A 112 -34.76 14.49 -4.28
N VAL A 113 -34.21 13.33 -3.91
CA VAL A 113 -32.76 13.11 -3.89
C VAL A 113 -32.40 12.12 -4.99
N GLU A 114 -31.75 12.63 -6.02
CA GLU A 114 -31.45 11.90 -7.25
C GLU A 114 -29.96 11.57 -7.40
N ALA A 115 -29.64 10.69 -8.36
CA ALA A 115 -28.24 10.42 -8.70
C ALA A 115 -27.55 11.66 -9.28
N ILE A 116 -28.29 12.44 -10.08
CA ILE A 116 -27.84 13.73 -10.61
C ILE A 116 -28.89 14.77 -10.19
N PRO A 117 -28.54 15.81 -9.43
CA PRO A 117 -27.16 16.21 -9.13
C PRO A 117 -26.60 15.64 -7.82
N ASN A 118 -27.39 15.06 -6.90
CA ASN A 118 -26.96 14.91 -5.50
C ASN A 118 -25.72 14.00 -5.31
N ILE A 119 -25.63 12.87 -6.04
CA ILE A 119 -24.44 11.99 -5.96
C ILE A 119 -23.23 12.66 -6.64
N THR A 120 -23.43 13.26 -7.83
CA THR A 120 -22.37 13.99 -8.54
C THR A 120 -21.86 15.21 -7.75
N ASP A 121 -22.73 15.91 -7.03
CA ASP A 121 -22.37 17.04 -6.18
C ASP A 121 -21.57 16.58 -4.97
N GLU A 122 -21.92 15.44 -4.36
CA GLU A 122 -21.13 14.86 -3.29
C GLU A 122 -19.73 14.43 -3.78
N ILE A 123 -19.61 13.89 -4.99
CA ILE A 123 -18.32 13.61 -5.65
C ILE A 123 -17.49 14.89 -5.79
N LEU A 124 -18.06 15.97 -6.34
CA LEU A 124 -17.37 17.25 -6.52
C LEU A 124 -17.04 17.93 -5.18
N ARG A 125 -17.88 17.71 -4.15
CA ARG A 125 -17.62 18.19 -2.79
C ARG A 125 -16.37 17.54 -2.20
N ARG A 126 -16.08 16.25 -2.47
CA ARG A 126 -14.83 15.61 -2.02
C ARG A 126 -13.59 16.31 -2.57
N LEU A 127 -13.61 16.69 -3.84
CA LEU A 127 -12.52 17.46 -4.45
C LEU A 127 -12.38 18.85 -3.80
N SER A 128 -13.50 19.50 -3.50
CA SER A 128 -13.52 20.82 -2.86
C SER A 128 -12.97 20.80 -1.43
N VAL A 129 -13.22 19.73 -0.67
CA VAL A 129 -12.65 19.54 0.67
C VAL A 129 -11.12 19.45 0.59
N LEU A 130 -10.60 18.65 -0.35
CA LEU A 130 -9.16 18.52 -0.56
C LEU A 130 -8.52 19.85 -1.00
N GLU A 131 -9.20 20.60 -1.87
CA GLU A 131 -8.79 21.96 -2.29
C GLU A 131 -8.66 22.91 -1.09
N GLN A 132 -9.62 22.90 -0.17
CA GLN A 132 -9.62 23.80 1.00
C GLN A 132 -8.56 23.43 2.04
N LYS A 133 -8.39 22.13 2.31
CA LYS A 133 -7.49 21.62 3.35
C LYS A 133 -6.03 21.76 2.94
N ASP A 134 -5.69 21.29 1.74
CA ASP A 134 -4.29 21.22 1.30
C ASP A 134 -3.89 22.39 0.41
N LYS A 135 -4.83 23.13 -0.18
CA LYS A 135 -4.53 24.19 -1.17
C LYS A 135 -3.53 23.73 -2.24
N PRO A 136 -3.73 22.57 -2.89
CA PRO A 136 -2.83 22.09 -3.93
C PRO A 136 -2.93 22.96 -5.19
N ASP A 137 -1.82 23.06 -5.93
CA ASP A 137 -1.84 23.63 -7.27
C ASP A 137 -2.58 22.70 -8.24
N ILE A 138 -2.44 21.38 -8.03
CA ILE A 138 -2.95 20.34 -8.92
C ILE A 138 -3.54 19.19 -8.08
N ILE A 139 -4.78 18.81 -8.39
CA ILE A 139 -5.39 17.58 -7.91
C ILE A 139 -5.38 16.55 -9.04
N ILE A 140 -4.86 15.35 -8.77
CA ILE A 140 -4.87 14.23 -9.71
C ILE A 140 -5.93 13.24 -9.24
N ILE A 141 -6.95 13.01 -10.05
CA ILE A 141 -8.11 12.19 -9.73
C ILE A 141 -7.99 10.89 -10.51
N GLU A 142 -7.67 9.80 -9.84
CA GLU A 142 -7.72 8.47 -10.46
C GLU A 142 -9.12 7.88 -10.33
N LEU A 143 -9.70 7.52 -11.48
CA LEU A 143 -10.99 6.85 -11.56
C LEU A 143 -10.80 5.33 -11.61
N GLY A 144 -11.22 4.65 -10.55
CA GLY A 144 -11.24 3.20 -10.41
C GLY A 144 -12.18 2.51 -11.41
N GLY A 145 -12.02 1.20 -11.54
CA GLY A 145 -12.71 0.40 -12.56
C GLY A 145 -12.23 0.70 -13.99
N THR A 146 -13.10 0.42 -14.95
CA THR A 146 -12.87 0.55 -16.40
C THR A 146 -13.92 1.48 -17.01
N ALA A 147 -13.52 2.34 -17.94
CA ALA A 147 -14.45 3.18 -18.69
C ALA A 147 -15.49 2.30 -19.42
N GLY A 148 -16.77 2.62 -19.24
CA GLY A 148 -17.90 1.84 -19.78
C GLY A 148 -18.64 1.02 -18.73
N GLU A 149 -18.11 0.88 -17.51
CA GLU A 149 -18.81 0.21 -16.43
C GLU A 149 -19.96 1.08 -15.89
N TYR A 150 -21.12 0.48 -15.64
CA TYR A 150 -22.25 1.22 -15.05
C TYR A 150 -21.97 1.70 -13.62
N GLN A 151 -21.04 1.04 -12.91
CA GLN A 151 -20.70 1.33 -11.51
C GLN A 151 -19.96 2.67 -11.34
N ASN A 152 -19.17 3.09 -12.34
CA ASN A 152 -18.36 4.31 -12.26
C ASN A 152 -18.92 5.47 -13.11
N VAL A 153 -20.07 5.31 -13.76
CA VAL A 153 -20.68 6.32 -14.64
C VAL A 153 -20.86 7.67 -13.95
N LEU A 154 -21.21 7.68 -12.65
CA LEU A 154 -21.40 8.91 -11.88
C LEU A 154 -20.09 9.68 -11.64
N PHE A 155 -18.94 8.98 -11.59
CA PHE A 155 -17.65 9.66 -11.54
C PHE A 155 -17.32 10.36 -12.86
N TYR A 156 -17.60 9.70 -13.98
CA TYR A 156 -17.43 10.31 -15.30
C TYR A 156 -18.38 11.48 -15.50
N GLU A 157 -19.63 11.38 -15.07
CA GLU A 157 -20.58 12.49 -15.16
C GLU A 157 -20.15 13.69 -14.31
N ALA A 158 -19.71 13.47 -13.07
CA ALA A 158 -19.15 14.54 -12.23
C ALA A 158 -17.91 15.18 -12.88
N SER A 159 -17.03 14.38 -13.49
CA SER A 159 -15.85 14.86 -14.21
C SER A 159 -16.22 15.71 -15.44
N ARG A 160 -17.25 15.30 -16.20
CA ARG A 160 -17.82 16.05 -17.33
C ARG A 160 -18.41 17.39 -16.86
N MET A 161 -19.19 17.38 -15.77
CA MET A 161 -19.76 18.60 -15.16
C MET A 161 -18.66 19.57 -14.71
N LEU A 162 -17.59 19.08 -14.07
CA LEU A 162 -16.48 19.92 -13.65
C LEU A 162 -15.72 20.51 -14.84
N THR A 163 -15.53 19.73 -15.90
CA THR A 163 -14.91 20.18 -17.16
C THR A 163 -15.70 21.34 -17.78
N LEU A 164 -17.04 21.21 -17.83
CA LEU A 164 -17.91 22.27 -18.33
C LEU A 164 -17.82 23.55 -17.47
N LYS A 165 -17.75 23.39 -16.14
CA LYS A 165 -17.65 24.51 -15.19
C LYS A 165 -16.28 25.20 -15.21
N LYS A 166 -15.20 24.46 -15.46
CA LYS A 166 -13.81 24.93 -15.39
C LYS A 166 -12.96 24.48 -16.61
N PRO A 167 -13.31 24.90 -17.84
CA PRO A 167 -12.73 24.33 -19.07
C PRO A 167 -11.22 24.58 -19.27
N LYS A 168 -10.63 25.56 -18.56
CA LYS A 168 -9.19 25.84 -18.61
C LYS A 168 -8.39 25.16 -17.50
N ASP A 169 -9.08 24.60 -16.51
CA ASP A 169 -8.46 24.06 -15.30
C ASP A 169 -8.58 22.54 -15.19
N VAL A 170 -9.25 21.88 -16.13
CA VAL A 170 -9.48 20.44 -16.13
C VAL A 170 -8.88 19.81 -17.37
N ILE A 171 -8.16 18.71 -17.20
CA ILE A 171 -7.77 17.82 -18.29
C ILE A 171 -8.07 16.36 -17.95
N HIS A 172 -8.15 15.54 -18.98
CA HIS A 172 -8.40 14.10 -18.93
C HIS A 172 -7.22 13.32 -19.49
N ILE A 173 -6.83 12.25 -18.83
CA ILE A 173 -5.81 11.32 -19.30
C ILE A 173 -6.47 9.95 -19.32
N HIS A 174 -6.44 9.29 -20.47
CA HIS A 174 -7.00 7.96 -20.63
C HIS A 174 -5.85 6.95 -20.78
N VAL A 175 -5.81 5.96 -19.90
CA VAL A 175 -4.86 4.84 -19.93
C VAL A 175 -5.54 3.66 -20.60
N SER A 176 -4.93 3.13 -21.67
CA SER A 176 -5.53 2.04 -22.45
C SER A 176 -4.49 0.99 -22.84
N TYR A 177 -4.94 -0.26 -22.98
CA TYR A 177 -4.09 -1.37 -23.41
C TYR A 177 -4.01 -1.49 -24.93
N VAL A 178 -2.79 -1.65 -25.44
CA VAL A 178 -2.50 -2.00 -26.83
C VAL A 178 -1.85 -3.39 -26.85
N PRO A 179 -2.65 -4.47 -27.00
CA PRO A 179 -2.13 -5.82 -27.01
C PRO A 179 -1.30 -6.10 -28.25
N THR A 180 -0.29 -6.96 -28.12
CA THR A 180 0.49 -7.51 -29.23
C THR A 180 0.25 -9.02 -29.28
N PRO A 181 -0.78 -9.51 -30.00
CA PRO A 181 -1.05 -10.95 -30.07
C PRO A 181 0.17 -11.69 -30.63
N GLY A 182 0.68 -12.68 -29.89
CA GLY A 182 1.94 -13.35 -30.23
C GLY A 182 1.98 -13.96 -31.63
N HIS A 183 0.84 -14.47 -32.13
CA HIS A 183 0.72 -15.01 -33.49
C HIS A 183 0.75 -13.95 -34.61
N LEU A 184 0.54 -12.68 -34.28
CA LEU A 184 0.57 -11.56 -35.25
C LEU A 184 1.85 -10.73 -35.14
N GLY A 185 2.45 -10.65 -33.95
CA GLY A 185 3.68 -9.88 -33.68
C GLY A 185 3.52 -8.35 -33.82
N GLU A 186 2.28 -7.85 -33.95
CA GLU A 186 1.99 -6.43 -34.20
C GLU A 186 1.03 -5.86 -33.13
N PRO A 187 1.35 -4.69 -32.53
CA PRO A 187 0.46 -4.00 -31.61
C PRO A 187 -0.88 -3.63 -32.26
N LYS A 188 -2.00 -4.03 -31.65
CA LYS A 188 -3.35 -3.78 -32.15
C LYS A 188 -3.99 -2.61 -31.44
N THR A 189 -4.21 -1.53 -32.20
CA THR A 189 -4.76 -0.26 -31.69
C THR A 189 -6.29 -0.24 -31.58
N LYS A 190 -7.00 -1.24 -32.13
CA LYS A 190 -8.47 -1.27 -32.17
C LYS A 190 -9.13 -1.26 -30.78
N PRO A 191 -8.67 -2.04 -29.77
CA PRO A 191 -9.24 -1.97 -28.43
C PRO A 191 -9.18 -0.56 -27.84
N THR A 192 -8.04 0.12 -28.02
CA THR A 192 -7.87 1.51 -27.56
C THR A 192 -8.81 2.48 -28.28
N GLN A 193 -9.04 2.32 -29.60
CA GLN A 193 -10.01 3.14 -30.34
C GLN A 193 -11.43 2.99 -29.78
N LEU A 194 -11.85 1.77 -29.45
CA LEU A 194 -13.17 1.50 -28.87
C LEU A 194 -13.27 2.06 -27.43
N SER A 195 -12.19 1.99 -26.67
CA SER A 195 -12.12 2.54 -25.32
C SER A 195 -12.30 4.06 -25.32
N VAL A 196 -11.58 4.78 -26.19
CA VAL A 196 -11.76 6.24 -26.34
C VAL A 196 -13.18 6.57 -26.83
N ARG A 197 -13.73 5.80 -27.78
CA ARG A 197 -15.12 5.99 -28.21
C ARG A 197 -16.12 5.81 -27.06
N THR A 198 -15.88 4.86 -26.16
CA THR A 198 -16.72 4.66 -24.97
C THR A 198 -16.66 5.88 -24.07
N LEU A 199 -15.46 6.41 -23.81
CA LEU A 199 -15.30 7.64 -23.05
C LEU A 199 -16.01 8.84 -23.72
N ASN A 200 -15.96 8.93 -25.06
CA ASN A 200 -16.68 9.95 -25.81
C ASN A 200 -18.20 9.84 -25.68
N THR A 201 -18.76 8.62 -25.59
CA THR A 201 -20.21 8.44 -25.37
C THR A 201 -20.68 8.99 -24.02
N MET A 202 -19.75 9.13 -23.05
CA MET A 202 -19.97 9.78 -21.76
C MET A 202 -19.70 11.29 -21.80
N GLY A 203 -19.52 11.87 -23.00
CA GLY A 203 -19.27 13.30 -23.19
C GLY A 203 -17.86 13.76 -22.83
N ILE A 204 -16.89 12.84 -22.74
CA ILE A 204 -15.50 13.16 -22.37
C ILE A 204 -14.58 12.90 -23.56
N GLN A 205 -13.81 13.92 -23.95
CA GLN A 205 -12.71 13.80 -24.90
C GLN A 205 -11.39 13.83 -24.12
N PRO A 206 -10.55 12.78 -24.18
CA PRO A 206 -9.16 12.91 -23.75
C PRO A 206 -8.44 13.81 -24.78
N ASP A 207 -7.60 14.77 -24.43
CA ASP A 207 -6.74 14.75 -23.29
C ASP A 207 -5.35 14.36 -23.75
N PHE A 208 -4.85 13.38 -23.01
CA PHE A 208 -3.72 12.57 -23.38
C PHE A 208 -4.16 11.11 -23.40
N LEU A 209 -3.53 10.31 -24.25
CA LEU A 209 -3.72 8.87 -24.30
C LEU A 209 -2.42 8.18 -23.92
N VAL A 210 -2.42 7.48 -22.79
CA VAL A 210 -1.28 6.66 -22.36
C VAL A 210 -1.54 5.22 -22.78
N THR A 211 -0.69 4.71 -23.68
CA THR A 211 -0.84 3.37 -24.26
C THR A 211 0.08 2.37 -23.59
N ARG A 212 -0.50 1.47 -22.80
CA ARG A 212 0.20 0.36 -22.15
C ARG A 212 0.37 -0.81 -23.12
N GLY A 213 1.54 -1.44 -23.12
CA GLY A 213 1.82 -2.61 -23.96
C GLY A 213 3.27 -3.08 -23.83
N GLU A 214 3.63 -4.15 -24.53
CA GLU A 214 4.97 -4.76 -24.39
C GLU A 214 6.12 -3.85 -24.87
N LYS A 215 5.87 -2.99 -25.87
CA LYS A 215 6.88 -2.18 -26.54
C LYS A 215 6.39 -0.77 -26.84
N TYR A 216 7.31 0.13 -27.13
CA TYR A 216 6.98 1.46 -27.65
C TYR A 216 6.15 1.35 -28.94
N LEU A 217 5.09 2.16 -29.03
CA LEU A 217 4.38 2.32 -30.29
C LEU A 217 5.25 3.01 -31.33
N ASP A 218 5.25 2.45 -32.55
CA ASP A 218 5.81 3.11 -33.71
C ASP A 218 4.95 4.29 -34.19
N GLN A 219 5.51 5.08 -35.09
CA GLN A 219 4.86 6.27 -35.62
C GLN A 219 3.53 5.95 -36.31
N ARG A 220 3.46 4.84 -37.08
CA ARG A 220 2.25 4.42 -37.80
C ARG A 220 1.09 4.14 -36.84
N ARG A 221 1.34 3.49 -35.70
CA ARG A 221 0.29 3.19 -34.70
C ARG A 221 -0.09 4.46 -33.93
N LYS A 222 0.85 5.36 -33.65
CA LYS A 222 0.55 6.69 -33.06
C LYS A 222 -0.32 7.54 -33.98
N ASP A 223 0.04 7.65 -35.26
CA ASP A 223 -0.74 8.40 -36.27
C ASP A 223 -2.14 7.81 -36.44
N ARG A 224 -2.24 6.47 -36.42
CA ARG A 224 -3.54 5.79 -36.45
C ARG A 224 -4.39 6.15 -35.23
N LEU A 225 -3.82 6.06 -34.02
CA LEU A 225 -4.56 6.43 -32.81
C LEU A 225 -4.96 7.90 -32.82
N ALA A 226 -4.07 8.80 -33.24
CA ALA A 226 -4.35 10.23 -33.40
C ALA A 226 -5.58 10.48 -34.28
N LEU A 227 -5.61 9.86 -35.46
CA LEU A 227 -6.73 9.99 -36.40
C LEU A 227 -8.03 9.41 -35.84
N PHE A 228 -8.01 8.17 -35.35
CA PHE A 228 -9.23 7.47 -34.92
C PHE A 228 -9.75 7.92 -33.54
N CYS A 229 -8.92 8.55 -32.71
CA CYS A 229 -9.27 9.04 -31.38
C CYS A 229 -9.43 10.57 -31.34
N ASN A 230 -9.36 11.23 -32.51
CA ASN A 230 -9.49 12.69 -32.65
C ASN A 230 -8.54 13.48 -31.73
N MET A 231 -7.24 13.19 -31.79
CA MET A 231 -6.22 13.84 -30.95
C MET A 231 -4.91 14.02 -31.70
N HIS A 232 -4.01 14.86 -31.19
CA HIS A 232 -2.69 15.01 -31.80
C HIS A 232 -1.80 13.81 -31.50
N LYS A 233 -0.96 13.42 -32.45
CA LYS A 233 -0.06 12.26 -32.33
C LYS A 233 0.92 12.41 -31.16
N GLU A 234 1.29 13.64 -30.81
CA GLU A 234 2.18 13.91 -29.69
C GLU A 234 1.47 13.84 -28.33
N ASP A 235 0.14 13.77 -28.30
CA ASP A 235 -0.65 13.48 -27.10
C ASP A 235 -0.86 11.97 -26.89
N VAL A 236 -0.36 11.12 -27.80
CA VAL A 236 -0.32 9.67 -27.69
C VAL A 236 1.03 9.22 -27.11
N ILE A 237 1.02 8.85 -25.84
CA ILE A 237 2.19 8.55 -25.02
C ILE A 237 2.33 7.03 -24.85
N SER A 238 3.45 6.47 -25.29
CA SER A 238 3.75 5.06 -25.08
C SER A 238 4.16 4.81 -23.62
N SER A 239 3.67 3.74 -23.00
CA SER A 239 4.10 3.29 -21.68
C SER A 239 4.33 1.79 -21.74
N PRO A 240 5.55 1.34 -22.15
CA PRO A 240 5.81 -0.06 -22.35
C PRO A 240 5.92 -0.81 -21.01
N ASP A 241 6.01 -2.14 -21.07
CA ASP A 241 6.44 -2.95 -19.94
C ASP A 241 7.91 -2.66 -19.60
N LEU A 242 8.20 -2.58 -18.31
CA LEU A 242 9.49 -2.19 -17.75
C LEU A 242 9.86 -3.15 -16.61
N ASP A 243 11.15 -3.34 -16.37
CA ASP A 243 11.65 -4.16 -15.26
C ASP A 243 11.21 -3.60 -13.89
N SER A 244 11.04 -2.28 -13.80
CA SER A 244 10.63 -1.60 -12.59
C SER A 244 9.60 -0.51 -12.88
N VAL A 245 8.53 -0.48 -12.08
CA VAL A 245 7.49 0.57 -12.12
C VAL A 245 8.08 1.97 -11.91
N TYR A 246 9.20 2.06 -11.20
CA TYR A 246 9.89 3.32 -10.91
C TYR A 246 10.58 3.94 -12.13
N GLU A 247 10.66 3.23 -13.25
CA GLU A 247 11.15 3.74 -14.54
C GLU A 247 10.08 4.52 -15.33
N ILE A 248 8.78 4.32 -15.02
CA ILE A 248 7.65 4.95 -15.73
C ILE A 248 7.75 6.50 -15.78
N PRO A 249 8.12 7.23 -14.70
CA PRO A 249 8.30 8.67 -14.75
C PRO A 249 9.24 9.14 -15.86
N PHE A 250 10.33 8.39 -16.12
CA PHE A 250 11.27 8.73 -17.18
C PHE A 250 10.68 8.50 -18.56
N VAL A 251 9.92 7.42 -18.76
CA VAL A 251 9.23 7.13 -20.03
C VAL A 251 8.24 8.25 -20.38
N LEU A 252 7.47 8.70 -19.40
CA LEU A 252 6.50 9.78 -19.59
C LEU A 252 7.20 11.12 -19.85
N HIS A 253 8.26 11.42 -19.11
CA HIS A 253 9.04 12.64 -19.27
C HIS A 253 9.80 12.72 -20.59
N LEU A 254 10.39 11.62 -21.06
CA LEU A 254 11.07 11.54 -22.36
C LEU A 254 10.12 11.87 -23.53
N GLN A 255 8.83 11.62 -23.36
CA GLN A 255 7.78 11.97 -24.34
C GLN A 255 7.13 13.33 -24.05
N ASN A 256 7.70 14.12 -23.14
CA ASN A 256 7.28 15.46 -22.74
C ASN A 256 5.84 15.54 -22.18
N LEU A 257 5.28 14.45 -21.63
CA LEU A 257 3.89 14.47 -21.12
C LEU A 257 3.69 15.53 -20.02
N ASP A 258 4.60 15.59 -19.04
CA ASP A 258 4.57 16.57 -17.95
C ASP A 258 4.65 18.02 -18.44
N ILE A 259 5.47 18.29 -19.46
CA ILE A 259 5.59 19.61 -20.09
C ILE A 259 4.30 19.98 -20.83
N ARG A 260 3.69 19.03 -21.55
CA ARG A 260 2.43 19.25 -22.26
C ARG A 260 1.27 19.48 -21.29
N ILE A 261 1.20 18.71 -20.21
CA ILE A 261 0.22 18.92 -19.13
C ILE A 261 0.30 20.35 -18.59
N GLN A 262 1.52 20.82 -18.27
CA GLN A 262 1.71 22.19 -17.78
C GLN A 262 1.21 23.24 -18.78
N LYS A 263 1.55 23.10 -20.06
CA LYS A 263 1.07 24.02 -21.12
C LYS A 263 -0.46 24.00 -21.24
N ARG A 264 -1.07 22.81 -21.22
CA ARG A 264 -2.51 22.62 -21.42
C ARG A 264 -3.35 23.22 -20.29
N LEU A 265 -2.83 23.17 -19.06
CA LEU A 265 -3.43 23.76 -17.87
C LEU A 265 -3.05 25.23 -17.64
N GLY A 266 -2.33 25.87 -18.58
CA GLY A 266 -1.87 27.25 -18.44
C GLY A 266 -0.90 27.45 -17.26
N LEU A 267 -0.18 26.40 -16.86
CA LEU A 267 0.84 26.43 -15.81
C LEU A 267 2.17 26.97 -16.35
N ILE A 268 3.01 27.50 -15.45
CA ILE A 268 4.36 27.94 -15.80
C ILE A 268 5.21 26.71 -16.12
N VAL A 269 5.68 26.56 -17.35
CA VAL A 269 6.46 25.38 -17.73
C VAL A 269 7.79 25.33 -16.98
N ARG A 270 7.97 24.28 -16.16
CA ARG A 270 9.17 23.98 -15.37
C ARG A 270 9.61 22.55 -15.65
N GLN A 271 10.92 22.33 -15.61
CA GLN A 271 11.52 21.01 -15.78
C GLN A 271 11.60 20.27 -14.44
N PRO A 272 11.32 18.96 -14.38
CA PRO A 272 11.34 18.19 -13.15
C PRO A 272 12.77 17.89 -12.68
N LYS A 273 13.03 18.08 -11.38
CA LYS A 273 14.32 17.76 -10.74
C LYS A 273 14.38 16.28 -10.34
N LEU A 274 14.81 15.41 -11.27
CA LEU A 274 14.77 13.95 -11.09
C LEU A 274 16.09 13.29 -10.64
N LYS A 275 17.07 14.06 -10.15
CA LYS A 275 18.41 13.53 -9.82
C LYS A 275 18.36 12.35 -8.84
N LEU A 276 17.71 12.52 -7.68
CA LEU A 276 17.62 11.49 -6.64
C LEU A 276 16.86 10.26 -7.13
N TRP A 277 15.74 10.47 -7.86
CA TRP A 277 14.97 9.37 -8.43
C TRP A 277 15.77 8.57 -9.45
N LYS A 278 16.60 9.23 -10.26
CA LYS A 278 17.49 8.59 -11.23
C LYS A 278 18.59 7.77 -10.55
N GLU A 279 19.12 8.25 -9.43
CA GLU A 279 20.08 7.50 -8.62
C GLU A 279 19.43 6.25 -7.99
N PHE A 280 18.20 6.39 -7.48
CA PHE A 280 17.41 5.28 -6.96
C PHE A 280 17.12 4.22 -8.04
N VAL A 281 16.60 4.61 -9.21
CA VAL A 281 16.33 3.64 -10.30
C VAL A 281 17.60 2.93 -10.77
N LYS A 282 18.77 3.57 -10.70
CA LYS A 282 20.04 2.87 -10.97
C LYS A 282 20.38 1.83 -9.91
N SER A 283 19.97 2.02 -8.65
CA SER A 283 20.23 1.08 -7.56
C SER A 283 19.40 -0.21 -7.68
N THR A 284 18.23 -0.17 -8.31
CA THR A 284 17.36 -1.36 -8.50
C THR A 284 18.01 -2.44 -9.38
N LYS A 285 19.06 -2.09 -10.14
CA LYS A 285 19.78 -2.99 -11.05
C LYS A 285 21.18 -3.39 -10.52
N LYS A 286 21.55 -2.99 -9.30
CA LYS A 286 22.90 -3.19 -8.75
C LYS A 286 22.87 -4.03 -7.47
N PHE A 287 23.25 -5.30 -7.61
CA PHE A 287 23.34 -6.24 -6.49
C PHE A 287 24.73 -6.85 -6.40
N SER A 288 25.20 -7.05 -5.17
CA SER A 288 26.52 -7.60 -4.84
C SER A 288 26.44 -8.99 -4.21
N LYS A 289 25.30 -9.35 -3.63
CA LYS A 289 25.04 -10.61 -2.93
C LYS A 289 23.59 -11.03 -3.14
N ASN A 290 23.32 -12.33 -3.09
CA ASN A 290 21.96 -12.87 -3.04
C ASN A 290 21.69 -13.42 -1.64
N ILE A 291 20.45 -13.26 -1.16
CA ILE A 291 19.97 -13.84 0.09
C ILE A 291 18.63 -14.53 -0.16
N LYS A 292 18.39 -15.65 0.52
CA LYS A 292 17.11 -16.36 0.48
C LYS A 292 16.28 -16.04 1.72
N ILE A 293 15.09 -15.48 1.55
CA ILE A 293 14.19 -15.08 2.64
C ILE A 293 12.93 -15.93 2.58
N ALA A 294 12.61 -16.63 3.65
CA ALA A 294 11.34 -17.34 3.76
C ALA A 294 10.25 -16.42 4.31
N ILE A 295 9.10 -16.39 3.65
CA ILE A 295 7.91 -15.66 4.10
C ILE A 295 6.83 -16.69 4.45
N VAL A 296 6.48 -16.75 5.74
CA VAL A 296 5.55 -17.75 6.29
C VAL A 296 4.24 -17.08 6.67
N GLY A 297 3.19 -17.29 5.88
CA GLY A 297 1.93 -16.53 5.86
C GLY A 297 0.70 -17.43 5.57
N LYS A 298 -0.50 -16.83 5.56
CA LYS A 298 -1.78 -17.56 5.40
C LYS A 298 -2.46 -17.39 4.04
N TYR A 299 -2.11 -16.34 3.31
CA TYR A 299 -2.92 -15.81 2.20
C TYR A 299 -2.17 -15.94 0.86
N PHE A 300 -1.77 -17.16 0.50
CA PHE A 300 -0.92 -17.38 -0.67
C PHE A 300 -1.56 -18.13 -1.82
N ALA A 301 -2.69 -18.81 -1.60
CA ALA A 301 -3.33 -19.62 -2.62
C ALA A 301 -4.80 -19.24 -2.77
N ALA A 302 -5.18 -18.87 -3.99
CA ALA A 302 -6.55 -18.97 -4.48
C ALA A 302 -6.51 -19.85 -5.74
N GLY A 303 -6.81 -21.14 -5.57
CA GLY A 303 -6.62 -22.14 -6.64
C GLY A 303 -5.14 -22.31 -7.01
N ASP A 304 -4.83 -22.26 -8.31
CA ASP A 304 -3.49 -22.50 -8.86
C ASP A 304 -2.57 -21.25 -8.88
N TYR A 305 -3.04 -20.09 -8.39
CA TYR A 305 -2.34 -18.81 -8.51
C TYR A 305 -1.79 -18.30 -7.17
N GLN A 306 -0.54 -17.80 -7.20
CA GLN A 306 0.09 -17.11 -6.08
C GLN A 306 -0.30 -15.63 -6.08
N LEU A 307 -0.96 -15.17 -5.02
CA LEU A 307 -1.41 -13.80 -4.86
C LEU A 307 -0.33 -12.95 -4.18
N LYS A 308 0.54 -12.32 -4.98
CA LYS A 308 1.52 -11.34 -4.46
C LYS A 308 0.86 -10.09 -3.87
N ASP A 309 -0.33 -9.75 -4.38
CA ASP A 309 -1.06 -8.54 -4.03
C ASP A 309 -1.50 -8.51 -2.55
N SER A 310 -1.69 -9.67 -1.93
CA SER A 310 -2.04 -9.77 -0.50
C SER A 310 -0.89 -9.37 0.45
N TYR A 311 0.31 -9.12 -0.07
CA TYR A 311 1.48 -8.67 0.70
C TYR A 311 2.28 -7.59 -0.03
N ALA A 312 1.68 -6.83 -0.94
CA ALA A 312 2.38 -5.87 -1.80
C ALA A 312 3.29 -4.90 -1.03
N ALA A 313 2.79 -4.31 0.07
CA ALA A 313 3.58 -3.39 0.89
C ALA A 313 4.82 -4.06 1.54
N LEU A 314 4.71 -5.33 1.93
CA LEU A 314 5.83 -6.10 2.46
C LEU A 314 6.92 -6.29 1.41
N PHE A 315 6.54 -6.66 0.19
CA PHE A 315 7.48 -6.80 -0.93
C PHE A 315 8.19 -5.48 -1.23
N ASP A 316 7.43 -4.39 -1.32
CA ASP A 316 8.00 -3.07 -1.54
C ASP A 316 9.02 -2.72 -0.44
N ALA A 317 8.72 -3.04 0.82
CA ALA A 317 9.63 -2.77 1.92
C ALA A 317 10.93 -3.57 1.85
N ILE A 318 10.85 -4.85 1.47
CA ILE A 318 12.01 -5.72 1.20
C ILE A 318 12.83 -5.15 0.04
N ASP A 319 12.17 -4.79 -1.06
CA ASP A 319 12.80 -4.27 -2.27
C ASP A 319 13.50 -2.94 -2.01
N HIS A 320 12.84 -1.99 -1.35
CA HIS A 320 13.45 -0.71 -0.98
C HIS A 320 14.72 -0.88 -0.15
N ALA A 321 14.69 -1.75 0.85
CA ALA A 321 15.86 -2.04 1.69
C ALA A 321 16.97 -2.74 0.88
N SER A 322 16.59 -3.69 0.04
CA SER A 322 17.48 -4.44 -0.84
C SER A 322 18.21 -3.56 -1.85
N TYR A 323 17.50 -2.65 -2.51
CA TYR A 323 18.08 -1.70 -3.46
C TYR A 323 19.05 -0.75 -2.76
N LYS A 324 18.73 -0.32 -1.54
CA LYS A 324 19.59 0.57 -0.74
C LYS A 324 20.88 -0.11 -0.29
N LEU A 325 20.82 -1.40 0.04
CA LEU A 325 21.97 -2.19 0.51
C LEU A 325 22.73 -2.90 -0.61
N GLY A 326 22.17 -2.95 -1.83
CA GLY A 326 22.76 -3.68 -2.94
C GLY A 326 22.77 -5.19 -2.71
N VAL A 327 21.71 -5.73 -2.10
CA VAL A 327 21.50 -7.16 -1.83
C VAL A 327 20.26 -7.62 -2.58
N LYS A 328 20.34 -8.74 -3.30
CA LYS A 328 19.22 -9.30 -4.08
C LYS A 328 18.44 -10.29 -3.21
N PRO A 329 17.16 -10.03 -2.90
CA PRO A 329 16.33 -10.96 -2.17
C PRO A 329 15.75 -12.02 -3.12
N GLU A 330 15.85 -13.29 -2.72
CA GLU A 330 15.11 -14.40 -3.30
C GLU A 330 14.08 -14.86 -2.27
N THR A 331 12.81 -14.53 -2.49
CA THR A 331 11.73 -14.83 -1.55
C THR A 331 11.14 -16.21 -1.80
N GLU A 332 11.11 -17.05 -0.78
CA GLU A 332 10.44 -18.35 -0.76
C GLU A 332 9.14 -18.26 0.04
N TRP A 333 8.04 -18.73 -0.54
CA TRP A 333 6.71 -18.65 0.06
C TRP A 333 6.35 -19.98 0.72
N ILE A 334 5.97 -19.91 1.99
CA ILE A 334 5.61 -21.11 2.75
C ILE A 334 4.24 -20.91 3.39
N ASP A 335 3.27 -21.69 2.93
CA ASP A 335 1.96 -21.77 3.58
C ASP A 335 2.13 -22.28 5.02
N ALA A 336 1.64 -21.51 5.99
CA ALA A 336 1.69 -21.87 7.39
C ALA A 336 0.96 -23.19 7.69
N GLU A 337 -0.12 -23.53 6.95
CA GLU A 337 -0.81 -24.82 7.12
C GLU A 337 0.04 -26.01 6.68
N ARG A 338 0.93 -25.82 5.69
CA ARG A 338 1.91 -26.85 5.30
C ARG A 338 2.86 -27.14 6.46
N ILE A 339 3.26 -26.11 7.20
CA ILE A 339 4.12 -26.28 8.39
C ILE A 339 3.37 -27.01 9.50
N GLU A 340 2.09 -26.74 9.70
CA GLU A 340 1.26 -27.46 10.68
C GLU A 340 1.15 -28.96 10.34
N LYS A 341 0.96 -29.29 9.06
CA LYS A 341 0.76 -30.67 8.61
C LYS A 341 2.06 -31.48 8.57
N HIS A 342 3.16 -30.88 8.11
CA HIS A 342 4.41 -31.61 7.83
C HIS A 342 5.52 -31.35 8.86
N GLY A 343 5.36 -30.33 9.70
CA GLY A 343 6.34 -29.91 10.69
C GLY A 343 7.42 -28.98 10.14
N THR A 344 7.79 -27.98 10.94
CA THR A 344 8.71 -26.90 10.57
C THR A 344 10.05 -27.42 10.04
N LYS A 345 10.67 -28.38 10.73
CA LYS A 345 11.97 -28.93 10.33
C LYS A 345 11.93 -29.60 8.96
N ALA A 346 10.89 -30.39 8.68
CA ALA A 346 10.77 -31.09 7.40
C ALA A 346 10.63 -30.08 6.25
N VAL A 347 9.73 -29.09 6.40
CA VAL A 347 9.50 -28.07 5.38
C VAL A 347 10.75 -27.23 5.11
N PHE A 348 11.48 -26.79 6.14
CA PHE A 348 12.72 -26.02 5.93
C PHE A 348 13.86 -26.89 5.38
N ASN A 349 13.93 -28.18 5.69
CA ASN A 349 14.90 -29.09 5.08
C ASN A 349 14.67 -29.24 3.56
N GLU A 350 13.42 -29.27 3.11
CA GLU A 350 13.07 -29.33 1.68
C GLU A 350 13.48 -28.05 0.92
N ILE A 351 13.37 -26.89 1.57
CA ILE A 351 13.65 -25.56 0.98
C ILE A 351 15.15 -25.26 0.93
N GLY A 352 15.92 -25.90 1.82
CA GLY A 352 17.36 -25.71 1.95
C GLY A 352 17.71 -24.52 2.84
N THR A 353 18.93 -24.00 2.67
CA THR A 353 19.44 -22.91 3.50
C THR A 353 18.70 -21.61 3.23
N ILE A 354 18.27 -20.94 4.30
CA ILE A 354 17.65 -19.61 4.28
C ILE A 354 18.48 -18.64 5.13
N ASN A 355 18.45 -17.37 4.74
CA ASN A 355 19.18 -16.29 5.40
C ASN A 355 18.29 -15.46 6.34
N GLY A 356 16.97 -15.60 6.25
CA GLY A 356 16.02 -14.91 7.12
C GLY A 356 14.60 -15.43 6.98
N ILE A 357 13.79 -15.17 8.00
CA ILE A 357 12.38 -15.51 8.06
C ILE A 357 11.57 -14.26 8.38
N ILE A 358 10.51 -14.03 7.61
CA ILE A 358 9.47 -13.04 7.92
C ILE A 358 8.16 -13.78 8.19
N VAL A 359 7.50 -13.44 9.31
CA VAL A 359 6.12 -13.84 9.58
C VAL A 359 5.26 -12.56 9.52
N PRO A 360 4.43 -12.39 8.49
CA PRO A 360 3.69 -11.16 8.24
C PRO A 360 2.37 -11.12 9.03
N ILE A 361 1.52 -10.16 8.68
CA ILE A 361 0.14 -10.05 9.18
C ILE A 361 -0.67 -11.33 8.90
N GLY A 362 -1.60 -11.64 9.80
CA GLY A 362 -2.56 -12.72 9.67
C GLY A 362 -3.68 -12.59 10.69
N TRP A 363 -4.80 -13.29 10.46
CA TRP A 363 -5.96 -13.27 11.33
C TRP A 363 -6.48 -14.70 11.59
N GLY A 364 -7.06 -14.91 12.76
CA GLY A 364 -7.74 -16.15 13.17
C GLY A 364 -6.83 -17.35 13.41
N GLU A 365 -7.46 -18.50 13.67
CA GLU A 365 -6.79 -19.73 14.10
C GLU A 365 -6.00 -20.44 12.97
N ARG A 366 -6.53 -20.43 11.73
CA ARG A 366 -5.94 -21.14 10.58
C ARG A 366 -4.47 -20.78 10.37
N GLY A 367 -3.56 -21.75 10.34
CA GLY A 367 -2.12 -21.51 10.11
C GLY A 367 -1.37 -20.86 11.29
N ALA A 368 -2.02 -20.59 12.42
CA ALA A 368 -1.37 -19.94 13.56
C ALA A 368 -0.28 -20.82 14.20
N GLU A 369 -0.51 -22.12 14.33
CA GLU A 369 0.44 -23.05 14.96
C GLU A 369 1.68 -23.25 14.08
N GLY A 370 1.52 -23.19 12.76
CA GLY A 370 2.62 -23.22 11.79
C GLY A 370 3.53 -22.01 11.92
N MET A 371 2.94 -20.83 12.12
CA MET A 371 3.70 -19.60 12.36
C MET A 371 4.34 -19.54 13.76
N ILE A 372 3.66 -20.02 14.80
CA ILE A 372 4.23 -20.14 16.17
C ILE A 372 5.47 -21.04 16.13
N SER A 373 5.35 -22.22 15.55
CA SER A 373 6.47 -23.17 15.44
C SER A 373 7.62 -22.62 14.59
N THR A 374 7.31 -21.85 13.54
CA THR A 374 8.31 -21.11 12.74
C THR A 374 9.08 -20.08 13.56
N ALA A 375 8.39 -19.30 14.39
CA ALA A 375 9.03 -18.30 15.24
C ALA A 375 9.98 -18.94 16.27
N GLY A 376 9.63 -20.12 16.80
CA GLY A 376 10.51 -20.92 17.66
C GLY A 376 11.70 -21.49 16.89
N TYR A 377 11.46 -22.07 15.71
CA TYR A 377 12.51 -22.60 14.85
C TYR A 377 13.55 -21.53 14.47
N ALA A 378 13.11 -20.32 14.12
CA ALA A 378 14.01 -19.21 13.79
C ALA A 378 14.92 -18.87 14.98
N ARG A 379 14.32 -18.73 16.18
CA ARG A 379 15.04 -18.44 17.43
C ARG A 379 16.08 -19.51 17.75
N ASP A 380 15.68 -20.78 17.70
CA ASP A 380 16.51 -21.89 18.14
C ASP A 380 17.68 -22.15 17.18
N ASN A 381 17.49 -21.88 15.88
CA ASN A 381 18.53 -22.03 14.85
C ASN A 381 19.29 -20.74 14.54
N LYS A 382 19.04 -19.66 15.29
CA LYS A 382 19.68 -18.35 15.10
C LYS A 382 19.49 -17.75 13.70
N ILE A 383 18.35 -17.99 13.07
CA ILE A 383 18.02 -17.45 11.73
C ILE A 383 17.38 -16.08 11.93
N PRO A 384 17.89 -14.99 11.29
CA PRO A 384 17.28 -13.67 11.36
C PRO A 384 15.75 -13.70 11.20
N TYR A 385 15.03 -13.15 12.18
CA TYR A 385 13.58 -13.23 12.28
C TYR A 385 12.95 -11.84 12.38
N LEU A 386 11.95 -11.58 11.53
CA LEU A 386 11.10 -10.39 11.59
C LEU A 386 9.62 -10.80 11.70
N GLY A 387 8.99 -10.51 12.83
CA GLY A 387 7.56 -10.70 13.04
C GLY A 387 6.79 -9.39 12.91
N LEU A 388 5.80 -9.33 12.02
CA LEU A 388 4.98 -8.12 11.76
C LEU A 388 3.56 -8.33 12.28
N CYS A 389 3.11 -7.46 13.19
CA CYS A 389 1.81 -7.52 13.85
C CYS A 389 1.53 -8.92 14.43
N TYR A 390 0.78 -9.74 13.70
CA TYR A 390 0.50 -11.13 14.07
C TYR A 390 1.78 -11.96 14.24
N GLY A 391 2.82 -11.72 13.43
CA GLY A 391 4.12 -12.35 13.61
C GLY A 391 4.74 -12.09 14.99
N MET A 392 4.66 -10.85 15.50
CA MET A 392 5.12 -10.53 16.86
C MET A 392 4.30 -11.27 17.93
N GLN A 393 2.99 -11.32 17.74
CA GLN A 393 2.06 -11.98 18.66
C GLN A 393 2.38 -13.48 18.76
N LEU A 394 2.59 -14.13 17.62
CA LEU A 394 2.92 -15.55 17.56
C LEU A 394 4.33 -15.87 18.06
N ALA A 395 5.30 -14.99 17.82
CA ALA A 395 6.64 -15.10 18.43
C ALA A 395 6.56 -15.03 19.97
N SER A 396 5.70 -14.17 20.51
CA SER A 396 5.45 -14.10 21.95
C SER A 396 4.88 -15.41 22.50
N ILE A 397 3.93 -16.00 21.78
CA ILE A 397 3.32 -17.28 22.16
C ILE A 397 4.35 -18.42 22.12
N SER A 398 5.17 -18.50 21.07
CA SER A 398 6.28 -19.49 21.01
C SER A 398 7.21 -19.33 22.21
N PHE A 399 7.63 -18.11 22.53
CA PHE A 399 8.52 -17.88 23.67
C PHE A 399 7.89 -18.32 25.00
N ALA A 400 6.60 -18.05 25.21
CA ALA A 400 5.90 -18.49 26.42
C ALA A 400 5.82 -20.02 26.53
N ARG A 401 5.59 -20.73 25.43
CA ARG A 401 5.48 -22.20 25.41
C ARG A 401 6.83 -22.90 25.60
N ASP A 402 7.86 -22.34 24.98
CA ASP A 402 9.17 -22.97 24.85
C ASP A 402 10.07 -22.62 26.04
N ILE A 403 10.10 -21.34 26.44
CA ILE A 403 11.02 -20.82 27.47
C ILE A 403 10.35 -20.71 28.83
N LEU A 404 9.12 -20.18 28.89
CA LEU A 404 8.40 -20.05 30.17
C LEU A 404 7.67 -21.34 30.58
N GLY A 405 7.61 -22.34 29.71
CA GLY A 405 6.94 -23.62 29.97
C GLY A 405 5.42 -23.55 30.03
N ILE A 406 4.81 -22.43 29.60
CA ILE A 406 3.35 -22.23 29.63
C ILE A 406 2.73 -22.91 28.42
N LYS A 407 2.48 -24.22 28.50
CA LYS A 407 2.04 -25.04 27.35
C LYS A 407 0.72 -24.60 26.72
N ASP A 408 -0.21 -24.09 27.52
CA ASP A 408 -1.51 -23.56 27.06
C ASP A 408 -1.42 -22.10 26.57
N ALA A 409 -0.24 -21.48 26.53
CA ALA A 409 -0.11 -20.09 26.08
C ALA A 409 -0.65 -19.90 24.65
N ASN A 410 -1.55 -18.92 24.47
CA ASN A 410 -2.07 -18.59 23.14
C ASN A 410 -2.65 -17.17 23.08
N SER A 411 -3.20 -16.79 21.93
CA SER A 411 -4.08 -15.64 21.74
C SER A 411 -5.53 -16.00 22.04
N GLN A 412 -6.26 -15.04 22.62
CA GLN A 412 -7.72 -15.12 22.72
C GLN A 412 -8.41 -15.16 21.35
N GLU A 413 -7.72 -14.71 20.30
CA GLU A 413 -8.20 -14.81 18.91
C GLU A 413 -8.30 -16.26 18.43
N ASN A 414 -7.36 -17.11 18.87
CA ASN A 414 -7.15 -18.44 18.30
C ASN A 414 -7.73 -19.56 19.17
N SER A 415 -7.89 -19.32 20.47
CA SER A 415 -8.31 -20.37 21.39
C SER A 415 -8.90 -19.80 22.69
N LYS A 416 -9.61 -20.66 23.43
CA LYS A 416 -10.08 -20.38 24.79
C LYS A 416 -9.01 -20.68 25.84
N THR A 417 -7.79 -20.20 25.63
CA THR A 417 -6.65 -20.40 26.53
C THR A 417 -6.89 -19.81 27.93
N LYS A 418 -6.40 -20.49 28.98
CA LYS A 418 -6.34 -19.95 30.35
C LYS A 418 -5.17 -18.99 30.55
N ASN A 419 -4.21 -19.01 29.64
CA ASN A 419 -3.01 -18.18 29.65
C ASN A 419 -2.91 -17.32 28.39
N PRO A 420 -3.78 -16.30 28.25
CA PRO A 420 -3.77 -15.44 27.08
C PRO A 420 -2.54 -14.54 27.10
N ILE A 421 -1.51 -14.93 26.35
CA ILE A 421 -0.33 -14.08 26.11
C ILE A 421 -0.74 -12.88 25.28
N ILE A 422 -1.71 -13.07 24.39
CA ILE A 422 -2.29 -12.04 23.53
C ILE A 422 -3.79 -11.94 23.86
N CYS A 423 -4.27 -10.75 24.17
CA CYS A 423 -5.63 -10.51 24.66
C CYS A 423 -6.22 -9.20 24.15
N PHE A 424 -7.52 -9.01 24.30
CA PHE A 424 -8.14 -7.70 24.04
C PHE A 424 -7.63 -6.61 24.98
N ILE A 425 -7.70 -5.36 24.53
CA ILE A 425 -7.48 -4.19 25.38
C ILE A 425 -8.58 -4.15 26.46
N PRO A 426 -8.24 -4.09 27.76
CA PRO A 426 -9.23 -4.08 28.84
C PRO A 426 -10.29 -2.96 28.75
N THR A 427 -9.91 -1.78 28.21
CA THR A 427 -10.81 -0.63 28.05
C THR A 427 -11.85 -0.78 26.94
N GLN A 428 -11.75 -1.82 26.11
CA GLN A 428 -12.66 -2.05 24.97
C GLN A 428 -13.71 -3.14 25.22
N GLN A 429 -13.74 -3.75 26.41
CA GLN A 429 -14.64 -4.87 26.72
C GLN A 429 -16.13 -4.52 26.53
N ASP A 430 -16.54 -3.29 26.79
CA ASP A 430 -17.94 -2.85 26.62
C ASP A 430 -18.33 -2.58 25.16
N ILE A 431 -17.39 -2.21 24.28
CA ILE A 431 -17.64 -2.02 22.83
C ILE A 431 -17.79 -3.39 22.15
N ILE A 432 -17.00 -4.38 22.59
CA ILE A 432 -17.07 -5.76 22.09
C ILE A 432 -18.44 -6.39 22.41
N ARG A 433 -19.00 -6.14 23.61
CA ARG A 433 -20.35 -6.61 23.99
C ARG A 433 -21.43 -6.12 23.01
N LYS A 434 -21.23 -4.97 22.37
CA LYS A 434 -22.16 -4.38 21.39
C LYS A 434 -21.95 -4.87 19.95
N LYS A 435 -20.99 -5.78 19.70
CA LYS A 435 -20.62 -6.26 18.35
C LYS A 435 -20.22 -5.15 17.37
N GLU A 436 -19.79 -4.00 17.87
CA GLU A 436 -19.29 -2.87 17.08
C GLU A 436 -17.80 -3.09 16.74
N TYR A 437 -17.51 -4.13 15.95
CA TYR A 437 -16.14 -4.59 15.70
C TYR A 437 -15.21 -3.53 15.06
N GLY A 438 -15.75 -2.49 14.42
CA GLY A 438 -14.97 -1.36 13.91
C GLY A 438 -14.45 -0.42 15.01
N GLY A 439 -15.14 -0.30 16.15
CA GLY A 439 -14.80 0.64 17.23
C GLY A 439 -13.67 0.18 18.15
N THR A 440 -13.15 -1.05 17.97
CA THR A 440 -12.12 -1.64 18.84
C THR A 440 -10.76 -1.78 18.16
N MET A 441 -10.64 -1.48 16.87
CA MET A 441 -9.40 -1.65 16.14
C MET A 441 -8.47 -0.47 16.37
N ARG A 442 -7.19 -0.74 16.68
CA ARG A 442 -6.13 0.25 16.56
C ARG A 442 -5.78 0.36 15.09
N LEU A 443 -6.16 1.49 14.51
CA LEU A 443 -5.91 1.85 13.12
C LEU A 443 -4.96 3.05 13.06
N GLY A 444 -4.09 3.08 12.06
CA GLY A 444 -3.25 4.25 11.74
C GLY A 444 -1.99 4.36 12.58
N GLY A 445 -1.38 5.54 12.61
CA GLY A 445 -0.11 5.82 13.28
C GLY A 445 -0.24 5.88 14.80
N TRP A 446 0.58 5.12 15.52
CA TRP A 446 0.68 5.17 16.97
C TRP A 446 2.11 5.44 17.41
N ASN A 447 2.25 6.42 18.30
CA ASN A 447 3.53 6.80 18.86
C ASN A 447 4.03 5.77 19.88
N ALA A 448 5.30 5.43 19.80
CA ALA A 448 5.98 4.52 20.72
C ALA A 448 7.32 5.10 21.20
N ILE A 449 7.68 4.79 22.45
CA ILE A 449 8.99 5.09 23.02
C ILE A 449 9.87 3.85 22.93
N VAL A 450 10.96 3.95 22.19
CA VAL A 450 11.99 2.91 22.07
C VAL A 450 13.03 3.12 23.17
N LYS A 451 13.29 2.07 23.95
CA LYS A 451 14.18 2.08 25.10
C LYS A 451 15.65 2.12 24.65
N LYS A 452 16.44 3.06 25.18
CA LYS A 452 17.88 3.13 24.89
C LYS A 452 18.62 1.86 25.31
N GLY A 453 19.63 1.46 24.52
CA GLY A 453 20.42 0.25 24.75
C GLY A 453 19.75 -1.04 24.25
N THR A 454 18.73 -0.92 23.40
CA THR A 454 18.05 -2.03 22.71
C THR A 454 18.47 -2.07 21.25
N VAL A 455 18.27 -3.23 20.62
CA VAL A 455 18.50 -3.44 19.18
C VAL A 455 17.60 -2.50 18.38
N ALA A 456 16.31 -2.40 18.73
CA ALA A 456 15.40 -1.45 18.10
C ALA A 456 15.92 0.00 18.18
N TYR A 457 16.44 0.45 19.33
CA TYR A 457 16.99 1.81 19.44
C TYR A 457 18.19 2.02 18.51
N GLU A 458 19.10 1.05 18.44
CA GLU A 458 20.25 1.10 17.52
C GLU A 458 19.79 1.16 16.05
N ILE A 459 18.76 0.41 15.68
CA ILE A 459 18.19 0.40 14.32
C ILE A 459 17.64 1.78 13.95
N TYR A 460 16.74 2.32 14.77
CA TYR A 460 16.16 3.63 14.52
C TYR A 460 17.22 4.74 14.55
N ASP A 461 18.27 4.60 15.35
CA ASP A 461 19.36 5.57 15.38
C ASP A 461 20.23 5.52 14.11
N LYS A 462 20.69 4.31 13.75
CA LYS A 462 21.56 4.05 12.59
C LYS A 462 20.97 4.57 11.28
N TYR A 463 19.65 4.49 11.14
CA TYR A 463 18.93 4.86 9.92
C TYR A 463 18.09 6.14 10.05
N ASN A 464 18.32 6.98 11.07
CA ASN A 464 17.59 8.24 11.29
C ASN A 464 16.05 8.09 11.28
N GLY A 465 15.55 7.02 11.91
CA GLY A 465 14.13 6.68 11.94
C GLY A 465 13.33 7.30 13.09
N PHE A 466 13.97 7.96 14.05
CA PHE A 466 13.26 8.61 15.16
C PHE A 466 12.52 9.88 14.71
N ILE A 467 11.28 10.04 15.20
CA ILE A 467 10.56 11.33 15.17
C ILE A 467 11.23 12.30 16.14
N ASN A 468 11.59 11.82 17.33
CA ASN A 468 12.37 12.58 18.30
C ASN A 468 13.36 11.67 19.03
N LYS A 469 14.63 11.71 18.61
CA LYS A 469 15.71 10.87 19.16
C LYS A 469 15.93 11.08 20.66
N SER A 470 15.81 12.31 21.16
CA SER A 470 16.03 12.61 22.58
C SER A 470 15.03 11.90 23.50
N LYS A 471 13.83 11.63 22.98
CA LYS A 471 12.78 10.89 23.67
C LYS A 471 12.72 9.42 23.27
N GLY A 472 13.51 8.97 22.30
CA GLY A 472 13.35 7.66 21.67
C GLY A 472 12.00 7.49 20.97
N LEU A 473 11.38 8.58 20.52
CA LEU A 473 10.01 8.58 19.97
C LEU A 473 10.01 8.14 18.50
N THR A 474 9.21 7.12 18.19
CA THR A 474 8.87 6.67 16.83
C THR A 474 7.36 6.53 16.65
N SER A 475 6.90 6.22 15.44
CA SER A 475 5.50 5.89 15.13
C SER A 475 5.43 4.82 14.06
N GLU A 476 4.59 3.81 14.28
CA GLU A 476 4.25 2.80 13.27
C GLU A 476 2.74 2.76 13.03
N ARG A 477 2.34 2.24 11.86
CA ARG A 477 0.93 2.07 11.54
C ARG A 477 0.42 0.75 12.11
N HIS A 478 -0.74 0.73 12.74
CA HIS A 478 -1.33 -0.45 13.36
C HIS A 478 -2.63 -0.84 12.67
N ARG A 479 -2.87 -2.15 12.56
CA ARG A 479 -4.12 -2.73 12.08
C ARG A 479 -4.43 -4.00 12.85
N HIS A 480 -4.75 -3.84 14.12
CA HIS A 480 -5.05 -4.96 15.01
C HIS A 480 -5.95 -4.55 16.17
N ARG A 481 -6.44 -5.54 16.91
CA ARG A 481 -7.29 -5.35 18.10
C ARG A 481 -6.82 -6.12 19.33
N TYR A 482 -5.80 -6.95 19.16
CA TYR A 482 -5.27 -7.82 20.20
C TYR A 482 -3.88 -7.36 20.58
N GLU A 483 -3.61 -7.34 21.88
CA GLU A 483 -2.39 -6.82 22.47
C GLU A 483 -1.67 -7.86 23.30
N PHE A 484 -0.36 -7.64 23.46
CA PHE A 484 0.41 -8.38 24.45
C PHE A 484 -0.14 -8.13 25.86
N ASN A 485 -0.41 -9.22 26.58
CA ASN A 485 -0.90 -9.18 27.93
C ASN A 485 0.23 -8.79 28.90
N ASN A 486 0.19 -7.55 29.37
CA ASN A 486 1.17 -6.97 30.29
C ASN A 486 1.40 -7.79 31.58
N LYS A 487 0.48 -8.68 31.96
CA LYS A 487 0.68 -9.62 33.08
C LYS A 487 1.97 -10.45 32.91
N TYR A 488 2.31 -10.83 31.69
CA TYR A 488 3.46 -11.70 31.39
C TYR A 488 4.76 -10.93 31.11
N ALA A 489 4.71 -9.60 31.01
CA ALA A 489 5.85 -8.79 30.57
C ALA A 489 7.12 -9.02 31.42
N LYS A 490 6.97 -9.05 32.75
CA LYS A 490 8.09 -9.27 33.67
C LYS A 490 8.71 -10.66 33.53
N ASP A 491 7.91 -11.68 33.26
CA ASP A 491 8.40 -13.04 33.10
C ASP A 491 9.17 -13.19 31.79
N PHE A 492 8.73 -12.52 30.73
CA PHE A 492 9.46 -12.43 29.46
C PHE A 492 10.82 -11.75 29.63
N GLU A 493 10.85 -10.57 30.27
CA GLU A 493 12.10 -9.82 30.52
C GLU A 493 13.10 -10.59 31.37
N ARG A 494 12.64 -11.28 32.42
CA ARG A 494 13.49 -12.12 33.28
C ARG A 494 14.12 -13.29 32.54
N ASN A 495 13.45 -13.80 31.50
CA ASN A 495 13.93 -14.94 30.72
C ASN A 495 14.60 -14.55 29.40
N GLY A 496 14.91 -13.25 29.21
CA GLY A 496 15.78 -12.77 28.15
C GLY A 496 15.10 -12.15 26.93
N MET A 497 13.76 -12.15 26.86
CA MET A 497 13.03 -11.37 25.85
C MET A 497 12.96 -9.91 26.28
N VAL A 498 13.45 -9.00 25.45
CA VAL A 498 13.43 -7.57 25.74
C VAL A 498 12.17 -6.94 25.15
N ILE A 499 11.42 -6.21 25.97
CA ILE A 499 10.38 -5.31 25.49
C ILE A 499 11.04 -3.97 25.17
N SER A 500 11.34 -3.74 23.89
CA SER A 500 12.18 -2.63 23.47
C SER A 500 11.40 -1.36 23.15
N ALA A 501 10.09 -1.45 22.87
CA ALA A 501 9.25 -0.27 22.71
C ALA A 501 7.86 -0.43 23.33
N ARG A 502 7.31 0.68 23.81
CA ARG A 502 5.93 0.77 24.32
C ARG A 502 5.18 1.98 23.80
N SER A 503 3.87 1.86 23.64
CA SER A 503 3.01 2.95 23.21
C SER A 503 3.03 4.09 24.23
N VAL A 504 3.03 5.35 23.77
CA VAL A 504 3.18 6.52 24.65
C VAL A 504 2.00 6.65 25.63
N LYS A 505 0.77 6.42 25.15
CA LYS A 505 -0.45 6.74 25.90
C LYS A 505 -0.98 5.55 26.68
N GLU A 506 -1.00 4.37 26.08
CA GLU A 506 -1.61 3.16 26.65
C GLU A 506 -0.57 2.22 27.28
N ASN A 507 0.73 2.51 27.10
CA ASN A 507 1.84 1.70 27.60
C ASN A 507 1.79 0.23 27.11
N LEU A 508 1.26 0.03 25.90
CA LEU A 508 1.15 -1.28 25.25
C LEU A 508 2.51 -1.71 24.72
N VAL A 509 2.77 -3.02 24.66
CA VAL A 509 4.04 -3.54 24.09
C VAL A 509 3.99 -3.39 22.58
N GLU A 510 4.96 -2.68 22.02
CA GLU A 510 5.01 -2.41 20.57
C GLU A 510 6.12 -3.18 19.86
N ILE A 511 7.25 -3.39 20.54
CA ILE A 511 8.38 -4.14 19.97
C ILE A 511 8.92 -5.11 21.03
N ILE A 512 9.13 -6.35 20.63
CA ILE A 512 9.86 -7.38 21.37
C ILE A 512 11.10 -7.79 20.58
N GLU A 513 12.17 -8.16 21.27
CA GLU A 513 13.41 -8.57 20.63
C GLU A 513 14.27 -9.45 21.53
N LEU A 514 15.19 -10.19 20.92
CA LEU A 514 16.29 -10.81 21.65
C LEU A 514 17.57 -9.96 21.53
N PRO A 515 18.39 -9.86 22.59
CA PRO A 515 19.68 -9.18 22.50
C PRO A 515 20.60 -9.79 21.43
N LYS A 516 21.40 -8.96 20.74
CA LYS A 516 22.38 -9.40 19.72
C LYS A 516 23.33 -10.51 20.19
N LYS A 517 23.69 -10.53 21.48
CA LYS A 517 24.50 -11.59 22.09
C LYS A 517 23.82 -12.96 22.11
N THR A 518 22.49 -12.99 22.07
CA THR A 518 21.67 -14.21 22.12
C THR A 518 21.33 -14.66 20.70
N HIS A 519 20.94 -13.73 19.83
CA HIS A 519 20.47 -14.01 18.48
C HIS A 519 20.91 -12.88 17.51
N PRO A 520 21.35 -13.18 16.27
CA PRO A 520 21.87 -12.17 15.35
C PRO A 520 20.85 -11.06 15.04
N PHE A 521 19.60 -11.45 14.78
CA PHE A 521 18.46 -10.53 14.65
C PHE A 521 17.16 -11.26 14.97
N TYR A 522 16.49 -10.95 16.07
CA TYR A 522 15.16 -11.48 16.38
C TYR A 522 14.31 -10.32 16.88
N LEU A 523 13.41 -9.83 16.03
CA LEU A 523 12.59 -8.67 16.32
C LEU A 523 11.16 -8.92 15.88
N GLY A 524 10.21 -8.63 16.75
CA GLY A 524 8.79 -8.57 16.42
C GLY A 524 8.25 -7.18 16.74
N THR A 525 7.38 -6.64 15.88
CA THR A 525 6.68 -5.37 16.09
C THR A 525 5.18 -5.54 15.92
N GLN A 526 4.37 -4.88 16.75
CA GLN A 526 2.90 -4.79 16.57
C GLN A 526 2.51 -3.87 15.41
N GLY A 527 3.41 -2.99 15.00
CA GLY A 527 3.19 -2.09 13.87
C GLY A 527 3.46 -2.76 12.54
N HIS A 528 3.13 -2.03 11.48
CA HIS A 528 3.35 -2.37 10.08
C HIS A 528 4.34 -1.39 9.43
N PRO A 529 5.64 -1.54 9.72
CA PRO A 529 6.68 -0.71 9.10
C PRO A 529 6.70 -0.79 7.57
N GLU A 530 6.14 -1.85 6.99
CA GLU A 530 6.05 -2.07 5.55
C GLU A 530 5.27 -0.97 4.83
N TYR A 531 4.15 -0.48 5.39
CA TYR A 531 3.37 0.60 4.77
C TYR A 531 4.10 1.95 4.80
N LYS A 532 5.13 2.11 5.65
CA LYS A 532 5.92 3.34 5.76
C LYS A 532 7.22 3.31 4.96
N SER A 533 7.55 2.17 4.34
CA SER A 533 8.76 2.05 3.54
C SER A 533 8.61 2.75 2.20
N ARG A 534 9.60 3.56 1.82
CA ARG A 534 9.58 4.35 0.58
C ARG A 534 10.86 4.17 -0.24
N PRO A 535 10.80 4.33 -1.57
CA PRO A 535 11.96 4.22 -2.47
C PRO A 535 13.22 4.98 -2.00
N LEU A 536 13.05 6.26 -1.65
CA LEU A 536 14.15 7.13 -1.23
C LEU A 536 14.42 7.08 0.28
N LYS A 537 13.48 6.52 1.05
CA LYS A 537 13.53 6.40 2.51
C LYS A 537 13.04 5.01 2.94
N PRO A 538 13.83 3.95 2.67
CA PRO A 538 13.47 2.59 3.10
C PRO A 538 13.35 2.52 4.62
N HIS A 539 12.48 1.65 5.12
CA HIS A 539 12.22 1.59 6.55
C HIS A 539 13.43 1.02 7.35
N PRO A 540 13.82 1.62 8.49
CA PRO A 540 14.95 1.16 9.32
C PRO A 540 14.92 -0.32 9.69
N ILE A 541 13.77 -0.85 10.11
CA ILE A 541 13.63 -2.26 10.51
C ILE A 541 13.96 -3.21 9.35
N PHE A 542 13.47 -2.89 8.14
CA PHE A 542 13.76 -3.69 6.95
C PHE A 542 15.23 -3.56 6.51
N LEU A 543 15.82 -2.37 6.62
CA LEU A 543 17.25 -2.18 6.35
C LEU A 543 18.11 -3.04 7.28
N GLU A 544 17.83 -3.06 8.59
CA GLU A 544 18.60 -3.91 9.51
C GLU A 544 18.33 -5.41 9.28
N PHE A 545 17.09 -5.80 9.02
CA PHE A 545 16.76 -7.20 8.73
C PHE A 545 17.53 -7.72 7.51
N ILE A 546 17.50 -6.99 6.39
CA ILE A 546 18.24 -7.38 5.17
C ILE A 546 19.76 -7.35 5.40
N ALA A 547 20.26 -6.40 6.19
CA ALA A 547 21.67 -6.38 6.58
C ALA A 547 22.05 -7.62 7.41
N ALA A 548 21.19 -8.04 8.35
CA ALA A 548 21.41 -9.24 9.15
C ALA A 548 21.36 -10.53 8.30
N CYS A 549 20.49 -10.60 7.29
CA CYS A 549 20.43 -11.72 6.36
C CYS A 549 21.66 -11.82 5.44
N SER A 550 22.38 -10.73 5.20
CA SER A 550 23.53 -10.67 4.29
C SER A 550 24.90 -10.70 4.97
N SER A 551 24.89 -10.84 6.30
CA SER A 551 26.07 -10.86 7.16
C SER A 551 26.74 -12.22 7.22
#